data_AF-A0A2D8JCL9-F1
#
_entry.id   AF-A0A2D8JCL9-F1
#
_cell.length_a   1.000
_cell.length_b   1.000
_cell.length_c   1.000
_cell.angle_alpha   90.00
_cell.angle_beta   90.00
_cell.angle_gamma   90.00
#
_symmetry.space_group_name_H-M   'P 1'
#
loop_
_entity.id
_entity.type
_entity.pdbx_description
1 polymer ?
#
loop_
_entity_poly.entity_id
_entity_poly.type
_entity_poly.pdbx_seq_one_letter_code
_entity_poly.pdbx_strand_id
1 'polypeptide(L)'
;MFGLIATVIAGVLFHVKARSFVKQRLRYTSFVDKPMLGIWVGIGATIVAAPIVAAVPIVGAGTAIAIGIGVGTGVAMGVKESKRSITLLDD
;
A
#
# COMPACT_ATOMS: atom_id res chain seq x y z
N MET A 1 -10.75 -10.39 -19.84
CA MET A 1 -11.71 -9.85 -18.84
C MET A 1 -11.32 -10.18 -17.41
N PHE A 2 -11.14 -11.46 -17.05
CA PHE A 2 -10.80 -11.87 -15.67
C PHE A 2 -9.51 -11.25 -15.09
N GLY A 3 -8.46 -11.10 -15.89
CA GLY A 3 -7.21 -10.47 -15.43
C GLY A 3 -7.36 -9.01 -15.01
N LEU A 4 -8.18 -8.22 -15.72
CA LEU A 4 -8.44 -6.82 -15.37
C LEU A 4 -9.27 -6.69 -14.09
N ILE A 5 -10.26 -7.57 -13.91
CA ILE A 5 -11.07 -7.62 -12.70
C ILE A 5 -10.17 -7.97 -11.50
N ALA A 6 -9.30 -8.96 -11.66
CA ALA A 6 -8.32 -9.34 -10.64
C ALA A 6 -7.37 -8.18 -10.30
N THR A 7 -6.90 -7.40 -11.28
CA THR A 7 -6.05 -6.23 -11.02
C THR A 7 -6.72 -5.16 -10.19
N VAL A 8 -7.97 -4.82 -10.50
CA VAL A 8 -8.71 -3.78 -9.78
C VAL A 8 -9.00 -4.24 -8.36
N ILE A 9 -9.47 -5.48 -8.19
CA ILE A 9 -9.73 -6.07 -6.86
C ILE A 9 -8.45 -6.10 -6.04
N ALA A 10 -7.34 -6.57 -6.61
CA ALA A 10 -6.05 -6.59 -5.93
C ALA A 10 -5.64 -5.17 -5.51
N GLY A 11 -5.63 -4.21 -6.42
CA GLY A 11 -5.25 -2.82 -6.12
C GLY A 11 -6.05 -2.23 -4.94
N VAL A 12 -7.37 -2.40 -4.93
CA VAL A 12 -8.24 -1.89 -3.86
C VAL A 12 -8.01 -2.63 -2.54
N LEU A 13 -7.92 -3.96 -2.55
CA LEU A 13 -7.70 -4.74 -1.34
C LEU A 13 -6.34 -4.42 -0.70
N PHE A 14 -5.30 -4.37 -1.52
CA PHE A 14 -3.96 -4.01 -1.07
C PHE A 14 -3.91 -2.59 -0.52
N HIS A 15 -4.64 -1.66 -1.13
CA HIS A 15 -4.77 -0.29 -0.64
C HIS A 15 -5.39 -0.22 0.76
N VAL A 16 -6.56 -0.85 0.95
CA VAL A 16 -7.28 -0.84 2.23
C VAL A 16 -6.44 -1.52 3.32
N LYS A 17 -5.82 -2.66 3.00
CA LYS A 17 -5.02 -3.42 3.95
C LYS A 17 -3.74 -2.69 4.33
N ALA A 18 -3.08 -2.04 3.38
CA ALA A 18 -1.92 -1.19 3.63
C ALA A 18 -2.26 -0.01 4.56
N ARG A 19 -3.37 0.70 4.28
CA ARG A 19 -3.83 1.82 5.12
C ARG A 19 -4.16 1.37 6.55
N SER A 20 -4.90 0.27 6.68
CA SER A 20 -5.27 -0.31 7.97
C SER A 20 -4.05 -0.76 8.77
N PHE A 21 -3.09 -1.43 8.12
CA PHE A 21 -1.84 -1.87 8.74
C PHE A 21 -1.04 -0.68 9.28
N VAL A 22 -0.91 0.41 8.52
CA VAL A 22 -0.20 1.60 9.02
C VAL A 22 -0.90 2.20 10.24
N LYS A 23 -2.23 2.36 10.16
CA LYS A 23 -3.04 2.98 11.23
C LYS A 23 -3.03 2.18 12.53
N GLN A 24 -3.02 0.84 12.44
CA GLN A 24 -3.08 -0.04 13.62
C GLN A 24 -1.72 -0.50 14.12
N ARG A 25 -0.77 -0.81 13.23
CA ARG A 25 0.52 -1.43 13.58
C ARG A 25 1.69 -0.47 13.57
N LEU A 26 1.74 0.46 12.63
CA LEU A 26 2.88 1.38 12.49
C LEU A 26 2.72 2.70 13.27
N ARG A 27 1.52 2.98 13.84
CA ARG A 27 1.26 4.16 14.67
C ARG A 27 2.26 4.34 15.83
N TYR A 28 2.82 3.24 16.33
CA TYR A 28 3.72 3.24 17.49
C TYR A 28 5.21 3.25 17.11
N THR A 29 5.53 3.36 15.82
CA THR A 29 6.92 3.26 15.34
C THR A 29 7.33 4.52 14.58
N SER A 30 8.58 4.95 14.80
CA SER A 30 9.23 6.11 14.14
C SER A 30 9.27 6.06 12.60
N PHE A 31 8.91 4.93 11.99
CA PHE A 31 8.76 4.82 10.54
C PHE A 31 7.60 5.66 10.01
N VAL A 32 6.52 5.86 10.78
CA VAL A 32 5.37 6.69 10.36
C VAL A 32 5.72 8.17 10.23
N ASP A 33 6.78 8.66 10.87
CA ASP A 33 7.13 10.07 10.79
C ASP A 33 7.68 10.49 9.41
N LYS A 34 8.05 9.51 8.58
CA LYS A 34 8.66 9.77 7.28
C LYS A 34 7.59 9.91 6.19
N PRO A 35 7.40 11.09 5.58
CA PRO A 35 6.40 11.29 4.52
C PRO A 35 6.72 10.46 3.27
N MET A 36 7.98 10.10 3.06
CA MET A 36 8.43 9.29 1.91
C MET A 36 8.10 7.79 2.04
N LEU A 37 7.60 7.33 3.19
CA LEU A 37 7.40 5.90 3.47
C LEU A 37 6.48 5.22 2.44
N GLY A 38 5.43 5.91 2.00
CA GLY A 38 4.50 5.38 1.01
C GLY A 38 5.14 5.07 -0.35
N ILE A 39 6.09 5.91 -0.78
CA ILE A 39 6.79 5.71 -2.06
C ILE A 39 7.72 4.49 -1.97
N TRP A 40 8.54 4.43 -0.91
CA TRP A 40 9.46 3.31 -0.70
C TRP A 40 8.74 1.99 -0.54
N VAL A 41 7.63 1.97 0.20
CA VAL A 41 6.82 0.75 0.35
C VAL A 41 6.12 0.38 -0.95
N GLY A 42 5.65 1.36 -1.75
CA GLY A 42 5.07 1.08 -3.06
C GLY A 42 6.07 0.44 -4.03
N ILE A 43 7.31 0.96 -4.08
CA ILE A 43 8.40 0.38 -4.89
C ILE A 43 8.74 -1.02 -4.39
N GLY A 44 8.97 -1.18 -3.08
CA GLY A 44 9.27 -2.48 -2.48
C GLY A 44 8.17 -3.51 -2.73
N ALA A 45 6.91 -3.12 -2.57
CA ALA A 45 5.76 -3.97 -2.84
C ALA A 45 5.68 -4.39 -4.31
N THR A 46 6.02 -3.49 -5.25
CA THR A 46 6.06 -3.82 -6.68
C THR A 46 7.12 -4.87 -6.98
N ILE A 47 8.33 -4.70 -6.43
CA ILE A 47 9.45 -5.63 -6.61
C ILE A 47 9.11 -7.02 -6.05
N VAL A 48 8.46 -7.07 -4.88
CA VAL A 48 8.02 -8.33 -4.26
C VAL A 48 6.83 -8.95 -5.01
N ALA A 49 5.91 -8.14 -5.52
CA ALA A 49 4.78 -8.61 -6.30
C ALA A 49 5.19 -9.12 -7.69
N ALA A 50 6.23 -8.57 -8.30
CA ALA A 50 6.69 -8.94 -9.64
C ALA A 50 6.91 -10.47 -9.85
N PRO A 51 7.68 -11.19 -9.01
CA PRO A 51 7.86 -12.64 -9.17
C PRO A 51 6.57 -13.42 -8.90
N ILE A 52 5.69 -12.94 -8.01
CA ILE A 52 4.42 -13.59 -7.69
C ILE A 52 3.46 -13.49 -8.89
N VAL A 53 3.38 -12.31 -9.50
CA VAL A 53 2.54 -12.08 -10.68
C VAL A 53 3.10 -12.83 -11.90
N ALA A 54 4.42 -12.90 -12.05
CA ALA A 54 5.04 -13.69 -13.11
C ALA A 54 4.72 -15.20 -13.03
N ALA A 55 4.50 -15.73 -11.82
CA ALA A 55 4.10 -17.12 -11.62
C ALA A 55 2.62 -17.39 -11.90
N VAL A 56 1.77 -16.35 -11.95
CA VAL A 56 0.32 -16.49 -12.14
C VAL A 56 -0.06 -15.99 -13.54
N PRO A 57 -0.24 -16.89 -14.53
CA PRO A 57 -0.51 -16.52 -15.93
C PRO A 57 -1.86 -15.80 -16.15
N ILE A 58 -2.67 -15.65 -15.10
CA ILE A 58 -3.97 -14.95 -15.12
C ILE A 58 -3.78 -13.43 -14.97
N VAL A 59 -2.67 -12.98 -14.40
CA VAL A 59 -2.40 -11.57 -14.07
C VAL A 59 -1.08 -11.12 -14.69
N GLY A 60 -1.10 -10.05 -15.47
CA GLY A 60 0.08 -9.51 -16.15
C GLY A 60 0.81 -8.44 -15.33
N ALA A 61 1.90 -7.89 -15.88
CA ALA A 61 2.75 -6.87 -15.24
C ALA A 61 1.98 -5.66 -14.70
N GLY A 62 0.86 -5.28 -15.32
CA GLY A 62 -0.04 -4.22 -14.82
C GLY A 62 -0.57 -4.48 -13.40
N THR A 63 -0.67 -5.74 -12.99
CA THR A 63 -1.09 -6.14 -11.62
C THR A 63 -0.03 -5.80 -10.59
N ALA A 64 1.23 -6.08 -10.87
CA ALA A 64 2.32 -5.75 -9.95
C ALA A 64 2.39 -4.23 -9.75
N ILE A 65 2.22 -3.45 -10.83
CA ILE A 65 2.16 -1.99 -10.78
C ILE A 65 0.92 -1.52 -9.99
N ALA A 66 -0.26 -2.10 -10.25
CA ALA A 66 -1.50 -1.76 -9.53
C ALA A 66 -1.40 -2.07 -8.03
N ILE A 67 -0.77 -3.19 -7.67
CA ILE A 67 -0.48 -3.54 -6.27
C ILE A 67 0.48 -2.51 -5.67
N GLY A 68 1.58 -2.19 -6.36
CA GLY A 68 2.55 -1.18 -5.92
C GLY A 68 1.91 0.17 -5.64
N ILE A 69 1.09 0.67 -6.57
CA ILE A 69 0.35 1.92 -6.43
C ILE A 69 -0.67 1.82 -5.30
N GLY A 70 -1.44 0.74 -5.24
CA GLY A 70 -2.46 0.51 -4.18
C GLY A 70 -1.83 0.52 -2.79
N VAL A 71 -0.76 -0.27 -2.58
CA VAL A 71 -0.03 -0.32 -1.31
C VAL A 71 0.60 1.04 -1.01
N GLY A 72 1.33 1.64 -1.95
CA GLY A 72 2.05 2.89 -1.70
C GLY A 72 1.12 4.05 -1.33
N THR A 73 0.00 4.19 -2.04
CA THR A 73 -1.04 5.18 -1.72
C THR A 73 -1.74 4.89 -0.40
N GLY A 74 -2.01 3.62 -0.09
CA GLY A 74 -2.63 3.20 1.17
C GLY A 74 -1.74 3.52 2.37
N VAL A 75 -0.44 3.25 2.24
CA VAL A 75 0.56 3.58 3.27
C VAL A 75 0.68 5.10 3.44
N ALA A 76 0.83 5.86 2.35
CA ALA A 76 0.95 7.31 2.42
C ALA A 76 -0.24 7.97 3.12
N MET A 77 -1.47 7.53 2.80
CA MET A 77 -2.67 8.04 3.47
C MET A 77 -2.77 7.59 4.93
N GLY A 78 -2.40 6.35 5.24
CA GLY A 78 -2.38 5.85 6.62
C GLY A 78 -1.39 6.62 7.51
N VAL A 79 -0.22 6.97 6.98
CA VAL A 79 0.77 7.82 7.66
C VAL A 79 0.20 9.21 7.93
N LYS A 80 -0.34 9.86 6.89
CA LYS A 80 -0.91 11.22 6.99
C LYS A 80 -2.04 11.28 8.02
N GLU A 81 -2.91 10.29 8.03
CA GLU A 81 -4.05 10.23 8.97
C GLU A 81 -3.60 9.98 10.41
N SER A 82 -2.59 9.13 10.62
CA SER A 82 -2.02 8.87 11.95
C SER A 82 -1.38 10.13 12.53
N LYS A 83 -0.62 10.88 11.72
CA LYS A 83 0.00 12.15 12.13
C LYS A 83 -1.06 13.18 12.54
N ARG A 84 -2.13 13.31 11.73
CA ARG A 84 -3.25 14.21 12.03
C ARG A 84 -3.96 13.86 13.35
N SER A 85 -4.12 12.57 13.63
CA SER A 85 -4.76 12.12 14.87
C SER A 85 -3.91 12.39 16.12
N ILE A 86 -2.58 12.39 16.02
CA ILE A 86 -1.70 12.74 17.14
C ILE A 86 -1.82 14.23 17.43
N THR A 87 -1.70 15.08 16.40
CA THR A 87 -1.84 16.54 16.56
C THR A 87 -3.16 16.95 17.22
N LEU A 88 -4.29 16.32 16.86
CA LEU A 88 -5.60 16.65 17.46
C LEU A 88 -5.75 16.20 18.93
N LEU A 89 -4.86 15.35 19.46
CA LEU A 89 -4.86 14.98 20.87
C LEU A 89 -3.98 15.90 21.72
N ASP A 90 -3.09 16.67 21.08
CA ASP A 90 -2.19 17.62 21.74
C ASP A 90 -2.78 19.04 21.82
N ASP A 91 -3.91 19.30 21.15
CA ASP A 91 -4.70 20.55 21.18
C ASP A 91 -5.83 20.49 22.22
#